data_AF-A0A1F4E9Q1-F1
#
_entry.id   AF-A0A1F4E9Q1-F1
#
_cell.length_a   1.000
_cell.length_b   1.000
_cell.length_c   1.000
_cell.angle_alpha   90.00
_cell.angle_beta   90.00
_cell.angle_gamma   90.00
#
_symmetry.space_group_name_H-M   'P 1'
#
loop_
_entity.id
_entity.type
_entity.pdbx_description
1 polymer ?
#
loop_
_entity_poly.entity_id
_entity_poly.type
_entity_poly.pdbx_seq_one_letter_code
_entity_poly.pdbx_strand_id
1 'polypeptide(L)' 'MKVTLAGGALARNIFWQTFGVANFGTTSQFEGVLLSQTSITLQTGASANSRLLAQTAVVLDQNTVVQPAP' A
#
# COMPACT_ATOMS: atom_id res chain seq x y z
N MET A 1 -10.32 6.45 3.32
CA MET A 1 -10.82 5.21 2.67
C MET A 1 -10.08 4.01 3.26
N LYS A 2 -10.72 2.84 3.33
CA LYS A 2 -10.13 1.62 3.88
C LYS A 2 -10.41 0.43 2.96
N VAL A 3 -9.39 -0.40 2.73
CA VAL A 3 -9.56 -1.73 2.14
C VAL A 3 -9.90 -2.72 3.27
N THR A 4 -10.98 -3.49 3.11
CA THR A 4 -11.42 -4.49 4.10
C THR A 4 -11.17 -5.89 3.54
N LEU A 5 -10.42 -6.69 4.30
CA LEU A 5 -10.27 -8.13 4.02
C LEU A 5 -11.29 -8.91 4.84
N ALA A 6 -12.01 -9.81 4.19
CA ALA A 6 -13.04 -10.65 4.82
C ALA A 6 -12.91 -12.10 4.34
N GLY A 7 -13.55 -13.03 5.06
CA GLY A 7 -13.63 -14.43 4.64
C GLY A 7 -12.28 -15.17 4.62
N GLY A 8 -11.29 -14.73 5.41
CA GLY A 8 -9.95 -15.32 5.42
C GLY A 8 -9.00 -14.79 4.34
N ALA A 9 -9.37 -13.72 3.63
CA ALA A 9 -8.46 -13.05 2.71
C ALA A 9 -7.20 -12.53 3.43
N LEU A 10 -6.03 -12.77 2.84
CA LEU A 10 -4.73 -12.40 3.38
C LEU A 10 -4.07 -11.36 2.47
N ALA A 11 -3.53 -10.28 3.05
CA ALA A 11 -2.86 -9.21 2.30
C ALA A 11 -1.71 -9.72 1.41
N ARG A 12 -0.97 -10.72 1.86
CA ARG A 12 0.11 -11.35 1.06
C ARG A 12 -0.32 -11.98 -0.26
N ASN A 13 -1.61 -12.32 -0.39
CA ASN A 13 -2.18 -12.98 -1.56
C ASN A 13 -2.87 -11.99 -2.50
N ILE A 14 -2.78 -10.69 -2.22
CA ILE A 14 -3.40 -9.63 -3.01
C ILE A 14 -2.30 -8.84 -3.70
N PHE A 15 -2.39 -8.71 -5.03
CA PHE A 15 -1.42 -8.00 -5.84
C PHE A 15 -2.11 -6.88 -6.61
N TRP A 16 -1.57 -5.68 -6.46
CA TRP A 16 -2.02 -4.48 -7.16
C TRP A 16 -0.89 -4.01 -8.08
N GLN A 17 -1.20 -3.80 -9.35
CA GLN A 17 -0.26 -3.21 -10.31
C GLN A 17 -0.78 -1.86 -10.79
N THR A 18 0.11 -0.87 -10.85
CA THR A 18 -0.19 0.43 -11.44
C THR A 18 0.86 0.82 -12.49
N PHE A 19 0.40 1.30 -13.64
CA PHE A 19 1.28 1.88 -14.68
C PHE A 19 1.70 3.31 -14.35
N GLY A 20 0.90 4.02 -13.55
CA GLY A 20 1.18 5.36 -13.07
C GLY A 20 1.43 5.40 -11.56
N VAL A 21 1.31 6.62 -11.02
CA VAL A 21 1.50 6.90 -9.60
C VAL A 21 0.41 6.23 -8.78
N ALA A 22 0.80 5.60 -7.67
CA ALA A 22 -0.14 5.17 -6.63
C ALA A 22 -0.15 6.21 -5.51
N ASN A 23 -1.29 6.88 -5.31
CA ASN A 23 -1.42 7.93 -4.29
C ASN A 23 -2.48 7.55 -3.26
N PHE A 24 -2.08 7.52 -1.99
CA PHE A 24 -2.93 7.18 -0.87
C PHE A 24 -3.16 8.42 0.00
N GLY A 25 -4.43 8.81 0.13
CA GLY A 25 -4.84 9.98 0.91
C GLY A 25 -4.55 9.84 2.41
N THR A 26 -4.66 10.96 3.14
CA THR A 26 -4.40 11.00 4.59
C THR A 26 -5.26 9.97 5.35
N THR A 27 -4.68 9.35 6.38
CA THR A 27 -5.37 8.36 7.25
C THR A 27 -5.98 7.14 6.54
N SER A 28 -5.64 6.90 5.27
CA SER A 28 -6.15 5.76 4.51
C SER A 28 -5.49 4.44 4.93
N GLN A 29 -6.19 3.32 4.72
CA GLN A 29 -5.69 1.99 5.07
C GLN A 29 -5.63 1.09 3.84
N PHE A 30 -4.44 0.64 3.48
CA PHE A 30 -4.16 -0.20 2.33
C PHE A 30 -3.73 -1.62 2.72
N GLU A 31 -4.20 -2.60 1.96
CA GLU A 31 -3.92 -4.03 2.15
C GLU A 31 -3.49 -4.64 0.81
N GLY A 32 -2.35 -5.33 0.79
CA GLY A 32 -1.86 -6.02 -0.41
C GLY A 32 -0.43 -5.67 -0.81
N VAL A 33 0.17 -6.45 -1.71
CA VAL A 33 1.45 -6.13 -2.35
C VAL A 33 1.21 -5.14 -3.49
N LEU A 34 1.89 -4.01 -3.48
CA LEU A 34 1.75 -2.96 -4.48
C LEU A 34 2.99 -2.90 -5.37
N LEU A 35 2.77 -3.07 -6.67
CA LEU A 35 3.77 -2.95 -7.73
C LEU A 35 3.46 -1.70 -8.55
N SER A 36 4.25 -0.64 -8.39
CA SER A 36 4.09 0.59 -9.16
C SER A 36 5.23 0.77 -10.16
N GLN A 37 4.88 1.06 -11.41
CA GLN A 37 5.86 1.42 -12.44
C GLN A 37 6.51 2.78 -12.17
N THR A 38 5.86 3.67 -11.40
CA THR A 38 6.45 4.96 -11.05
C THR A 38 6.54 5.10 -9.53
N SER A 39 5.89 6.09 -8.94
CA SER A 39 5.98 6.38 -7.52
C SER A 39 4.79 5.87 -6.72
N ILE A 40 5.05 5.58 -5.45
CA ILE A 40 4.06 5.31 -4.42
C ILE A 40 4.14 6.44 -3.40
N THR A 41 3.03 7.14 -3.17
CA THR A 41 2.93 8.22 -2.17
C THR A 41 1.88 7.87 -1.14
N LEU A 42 2.28 7.85 0.13
CA LEU A 42 1.37 7.77 1.27
C LEU A 42 1.36 9.12 1.98
N GLN A 43 0.20 9.77 2.00
CA GLN A 43 0.02 11.05 2.70
C GLN A 43 -0.09 10.85 4.22
N THR A 44 -0.08 11.96 4.97
CA THR A 44 -0.03 12.00 6.44
C THR A 44 -0.90 10.95 7.12
N GLY A 45 -0.29 10.09 7.92
CA GLY A 45 -1.00 9.14 8.78
C GLY A 45 -1.69 7.99 8.05
N ALA A 46 -1.49 7.81 6.74
CA ALA A 46 -1.92 6.58 6.07
C ALA A 46 -1.17 5.34 6.60
N SER A 47 -1.79 4.17 6.53
CA SER A 47 -1.22 2.91 6.96
C SER A 47 -1.33 1.83 5.88
N ALA A 48 -0.32 0.95 5.81
CA ALA A 48 -0.28 -0.13 4.83
C ALA A 48 0.22 -1.44 5.45
N ASN A 49 -0.58 -2.50 5.32
CA ASN A 49 -0.12 -3.88 5.50
C ASN A 49 0.26 -4.44 4.13
N SER A 50 1.51 -4.21 3.74
CA SER A 50 1.91 -4.21 2.35
C SER A 50 3.42 -4.42 2.14
N ARG A 51 3.77 -4.70 0.87
CA ARG A 51 5.09 -4.44 0.30
C ARG A 51 4.92 -3.35 -0.76
N LEU A 52 5.52 -2.18 -0.54
CA LEU A 52 5.46 -1.04 -1.46
C LEU A 52 6.64 -1.11 -2.43
N LEU A 53 6.42 -1.69 -3.61
CA LEU A 53 7.45 -1.96 -4.62
C LEU A 53 7.28 -0.97 -5.78
N ALA A 54 7.95 0.17 -5.68
CA ALA A 54 8.00 1.21 -6.73
C ALA A 54 9.26 1.06 -7.58
N GLN A 55 9.17 1.27 -8.89
CA GLN A 55 10.36 1.33 -9.76
C GLN A 55 11.11 2.66 -9.64
N THR A 56 10.48 3.73 -9.13
CA THR A 56 11.15 5.02 -8.92
C THR A 56 11.29 5.38 -7.45
N ALA A 57 10.21 5.80 -6.79
CA ALA A 57 10.27 6.34 -5.43
C ALA A 57 9.08 5.90 -4.57
N VAL A 58 9.34 5.73 -3.27
CA VAL A 58 8.31 5.61 -2.24
C VAL A 58 8.42 6.84 -1.33
N VAL A 59 7.33 7.60 -1.23
CA VAL A 59 7.24 8.83 -0.40
C VAL A 59 6.29 8.56 0.75
N LEU A 60 6.78 8.79 1.97
CA LEU A 60 6.04 8.57 3.21
C LEU A 60 5.97 9.86 4.02
N ASP A 61 4.80 10.13 4.59
CA ASP A 61 4.54 11.21 5.54
C ASP A 61 3.84 10.62 6.78
N GLN A 62 4.61 10.41 7.85
CA GLN A 62 4.14 9.87 9.14
C GLN A 62 3.30 8.58 9.01
N ASN A 63 3.73 7.65 8.16
CA ASN A 63 2.97 6.43 7.87
C ASN A 63 3.39 5.22 8.71
N THR A 64 2.43 4.32 8.92
CA THR A 64 2.71 2.97 9.43
C THR A 64 2.73 1.98 8.27
N VAL A 65 3.89 1.40 7.97
CA VAL A 65 4.03 0.38 6.91
C VAL A 65 4.53 -0.93 7.52
N VAL A 66 3.76 -1.99 7.37
CA VAL A 66 4.03 -3.31 7.97
C VAL A 66 4.07 -4.35 6.87
N GLN A 67 5.13 -5.17 6.87
CA GLN A 67 5.20 -6.32 5.96
C GLN A 67 4.14 -7.37 6.35
N PRO A 68 3.38 -7.94 5.39
CA PRO A 68 2.41 -8.98 5.70
C PRO A 68 3.04 -10.20 6.40
N ALA A 69 2.39 -10.69 7.47
CA ALA A 69 2.80 -11.88 8.22
C ALA A 69 2.75 -13.15 7.35
N PRO A 70 3.70 -14.11 7.47
CA PRO A 70 3.88 -15.33 6.64
C PRO A 70 2.63 -16.11 6.22
#